data_AF-A0A7G1IKD0-F1
#
_entry.id   AF-A0A7G1IKD0-F1
#
_cell.length_a   1.000
_cell.length_b   1.000
_cell.length_c   1.000
_cell.angle_alpha   90.00
_cell.angle_beta   90.00
_cell.angle_gamma   90.00
#
_symmetry.space_group_name_H-M   'P 1'
#
loop_
_entity.id
_entity.type
_entity.pdbx_description
1 polymer ?
#
loop_
_entity_poly.entity_id
_entity_poly.type
_entity_poly.pdbx_seq_one_letter_code
_entity_poly.pdbx_strand_id
1 'polypeptide(L)'
;MISSNLVVVLAFGAVVPFVYTMTGKLRLPGPVLEMLAGILIGPAALGWARPDELVNTLGTLGLSFLLFLAGFEVDVRRFRTRIGPKVMMSLLISMLLSAATMVTMDARIGQGSLLVGIALLATSLGVVVPVLADAAVARQPVGVITVSCASAGEVAAVVAFSLGVAGSPTPSSDDCSFSVCS
;
A
#
# COMPACT_ATOMS: atom_id res chain seq x y z
N MET A 1 22.14 -10.42 -20.71
CA MET A 1 22.78 -9.09 -20.59
C MET A 1 22.12 -8.41 -19.40
N ILE A 2 22.89 -8.06 -18.37
CA ILE A 2 22.33 -7.39 -17.18
C ILE A 2 21.99 -5.95 -17.55
N SER A 3 20.76 -5.51 -17.26
CA SER A 3 20.32 -4.14 -17.52
C SER A 3 21.06 -3.18 -16.59
N SER A 4 21.57 -2.05 -17.10
CA SER A 4 22.23 -1.02 -16.27
C SER A 4 21.36 -0.54 -15.11
N ASN A 5 20.03 -0.51 -15.29
CA ASN A 5 19.07 -0.19 -14.23
C ASN A 5 19.18 -1.14 -13.03
N LEU A 6 19.32 -2.44 -13.27
CA LEU A 6 19.40 -3.45 -12.21
C LEU A 6 20.63 -3.25 -11.34
N VAL A 7 21.76 -2.92 -11.98
CA VAL A 7 23.03 -2.64 -11.28
C VAL A 7 22.87 -1.41 -10.39
N VAL A 8 22.26 -0.35 -10.91
CA VAL A 8 22.01 0.87 -10.13
C VAL A 8 21.08 0.60 -8.96
N VAL A 9 19.96 -0.09 -9.18
CA VAL A 9 18.98 -0.41 -8.12
C VAL A 9 19.61 -1.29 -7.03
N LEU A 10 20.32 -2.36 -7.41
CA LEU A 10 20.99 -3.23 -6.44
C LEU A 10 22.12 -2.52 -5.69
N ALA A 11 22.91 -1.69 -6.38
CA ALA A 11 23.98 -0.92 -5.75
C ALA A 11 23.42 0.02 -4.68
N PHE A 12 22.37 0.78 -4.99
CA PHE A 12 21.75 1.67 -4.02
C PHE A 12 20.97 0.92 -2.93
N GLY A 13 20.25 -0.16 -3.27
CA GLY A 13 19.58 -1.04 -2.31
C GLY A 13 20.54 -1.66 -1.30
N ALA A 14 21.81 -1.89 -1.66
CA ALA A 14 22.85 -2.33 -0.73
C ALA A 14 23.51 -1.16 0.03
N VAL A 15 23.86 -0.07 -0.67
CA VAL A 15 24.62 1.05 -0.11
C VAL A 15 23.79 1.83 0.92
N VAL A 16 22.50 2.06 0.66
CA VAL A 16 21.64 2.87 1.54
C VAL A 16 21.51 2.25 2.94
N PRO A 17 21.07 0.99 3.12
CA PRO A 17 20.99 0.39 4.45
C PRO A 17 22.38 0.19 5.08
N PHE A 18 23.42 -0.07 4.28
CA PHE A 18 24.80 -0.20 4.79
C PHE A 18 25.33 1.12 5.38
N VAL A 19 25.15 2.24 4.68
CA VAL A 19 25.55 3.56 5.16
C VAL A 19 24.70 3.98 6.37
N TYR A 20 23.41 3.66 6.36
CA TYR A 20 22.52 3.96 7.48
C TYR A 20 22.94 3.23 8.77
N THR A 21 23.19 1.91 8.67
CA THR A 21 23.64 1.10 9.82
C THR A 21 25.00 1.55 10.35
N MET A 22 25.91 2.03 9.50
CA MET A 22 27.20 2.59 9.93
C MET A 22 27.09 3.96 10.60
N THR A 23 26.18 4.82 10.13
CA THR A 23 26.09 6.20 10.63
C THR A 23 25.26 6.32 11.90
N GLY A 24 24.24 5.47 12.09
CA GLY A 24 23.43 5.40 13.32
C GLY A 24 22.72 6.70 13.75
N LYS A 25 22.70 7.72 12.88
CA LYS A 25 22.31 9.09 13.22
C LYS A 25 20.85 9.42 12.92
N LEU A 26 20.21 8.68 12.01
CA LEU A 26 18.81 8.91 11.64
C LEU A 26 17.90 7.95 12.40
N ARG A 27 16.71 8.41 12.81
CA ARG A 27 15.69 7.61 13.52
C ARG A 27 14.64 7.00 12.59
N LEU A 28 14.93 6.93 11.30
CA LEU A 28 13.96 6.50 10.29
C LEU A 28 14.13 4.99 10.01
N PRO A 29 13.04 4.22 9.86
CA PRO A 29 13.14 2.81 9.47
C PRO A 29 13.89 2.66 8.14
N GLY A 30 14.73 1.63 8.03
CA GLY A 30 15.51 1.33 6.83
C GLY A 30 14.70 1.37 5.52
N PRO A 31 13.52 0.73 5.45
CA PRO A 31 12.67 0.73 4.25
C PRO A 31 12.27 2.13 3.76
N VAL A 32 12.13 3.11 4.67
CA VAL A 32 11.78 4.49 4.32
C VAL A 32 12.95 5.18 3.63
N LEU A 33 14.19 4.97 4.09
CA LEU A 33 15.36 5.50 3.42
C LEU A 33 15.53 4.89 2.03
N GLU A 34 15.27 3.60 1.88
CA GLU A 34 15.34 2.91 0.59
C GLU A 34 14.28 3.44 -0.39
N MET A 35 13.06 3.70 0.07
CA MET A 35 12.04 4.38 -0.74
C MET A 35 12.49 5.77 -1.20
N LEU A 36 13.05 6.59 -0.29
CA LEU A 36 13.55 7.92 -0.63
C LEU A 36 14.70 7.86 -1.64
N ALA A 37 15.63 6.92 -1.47
CA ALA A 37 16.69 6.67 -2.43
C ALA A 37 16.12 6.27 -3.79
N GLY A 38 15.14 5.36 -3.83
CA GLY A 38 14.45 4.97 -5.05
C GLY A 38 13.79 6.15 -5.77
N ILE A 39 13.12 7.04 -5.04
CA ILE A 39 12.52 8.27 -5.59
C ILE A 39 13.60 9.18 -6.18
N LEU A 40 14.73 9.35 -5.48
CA LEU A 40 15.84 10.19 -5.94
C LEU A 40 16.49 9.64 -7.20
N ILE A 41 16.77 8.34 -7.26
CA ILE A 41 17.47 7.69 -8.38
C ILE A 41 16.53 7.53 -9.59
N GLY A 42 15.23 7.40 -9.34
CA GLY A 42 14.20 7.18 -10.34
C GLY A 42 14.01 8.36 -11.30
N PRO A 43 13.13 8.19 -12.32
CA PRO A 43 12.89 9.18 -13.37
C PRO A 43 12.29 10.50 -12.85
N ALA A 44 11.70 10.50 -11.66
CA ALA A 44 11.12 11.70 -11.04
C ALA A 44 12.17 12.71 -10.55
N ALA A 45 13.43 12.29 -10.36
CA ALA A 45 14.50 13.16 -9.88
C ALA A 45 15.78 13.03 -10.75
N LEU A 46 16.68 12.08 -10.48
CA LEU A 46 17.96 11.97 -11.20
C LEU A 46 17.84 11.22 -12.54
N GLY A 47 16.86 10.32 -12.69
CA GLY A 47 16.61 9.56 -13.91
C GLY A 47 17.69 8.54 -14.28
N TRP A 48 18.46 8.08 -13.30
CA TRP A 48 19.52 7.08 -13.49
C TRP A 48 19.00 5.65 -13.61
N ALA A 49 17.88 5.36 -12.96
CA ALA A 49 17.20 4.07 -13.09
C ALA A 49 15.77 4.29 -13.61
N ARG A 50 15.34 3.45 -14.55
CA ARG A 50 13.96 3.35 -15.00
C ARG A 50 13.39 1.98 -14.61
N PRO A 51 12.11 1.92 -14.21
CA PRO A 51 11.47 0.64 -13.95
C PRO A 51 11.38 -0.17 -15.24
N ASP A 52 12.07 -1.30 -15.27
CA ASP A 52 11.97 -2.32 -16.30
C ASP A 52 11.40 -3.61 -15.72
N GLU A 53 11.02 -4.54 -16.59
CA GLU A 53 10.29 -5.76 -16.21
C GLU A 53 11.00 -6.54 -15.11
N LEU A 54 12.32 -6.72 -15.23
CA LEU A 54 13.15 -7.40 -14.23
C LEU A 54 13.15 -6.69 -12.88
N VAL A 55 13.34 -5.36 -12.86
CA VAL A 55 13.29 -4.57 -11.62
C VAL A 55 11.90 -4.68 -10.96
N ASN A 56 10.82 -4.66 -11.75
CA ASN A 56 9.46 -4.77 -11.22
C ASN A 56 9.16 -6.17 -10.64
N THR A 57 9.58 -7.23 -11.34
CA THR A 57 9.43 -8.61 -10.85
C THR A 57 10.23 -8.84 -9.57
N LEU A 58 11.48 -8.36 -9.52
CA LEU A 58 12.31 -8.46 -8.32
C LEU A 58 11.75 -7.63 -7.16
N GLY A 59 11.22 -6.43 -7.42
CA GLY A 59 10.57 -5.61 -6.40
C GLY A 59 9.34 -6.32 -5.81
N THR A 60 8.52 -6.94 -6.66
CA THR A 60 7.35 -7.71 -6.22
C THR A 60 7.74 -8.96 -5.42
N LEU A 61 8.77 -9.68 -5.87
CA LEU A 61 9.33 -10.83 -5.16
C LEU A 61 9.92 -10.42 -3.81
N GLY A 62 10.74 -9.37 -3.77
CA GLY A 62 11.35 -8.83 -2.55
C GLY A 62 10.30 -8.42 -1.53
N LEU A 63 9.27 -7.66 -1.96
CA LEU A 63 8.12 -7.32 -1.12
C LEU A 63 7.42 -8.56 -0.59
N SER A 64 7.18 -9.56 -1.44
CA SER A 64 6.54 -10.82 -1.03
C SER A 64 7.36 -11.57 0.01
N PHE A 65 8.69 -11.62 -0.14
CA PHE A 65 9.60 -12.21 0.85
C PHE A 65 9.61 -11.43 2.16
N LEU A 66 9.60 -10.10 2.13
CA LEU A 66 9.54 -9.26 3.34
C LEU A 66 8.23 -9.48 4.10
N LEU A 67 7.10 -9.52 3.39
CA LEU A 67 5.79 -9.79 3.99
C LEU A 67 5.72 -11.23 4.54
N PHE A 68 6.30 -12.20 3.83
CA PHE A 68 6.38 -13.58 4.28
C PHE A 68 7.24 -13.71 5.55
N LEU A 69 8.43 -13.09 5.58
CA LEU A 69 9.33 -13.11 6.72
C LEU A 69 8.68 -12.45 7.94
N ALA A 70 8.04 -11.30 7.75
CA ALA A 70 7.29 -10.65 8.80
C ALA A 70 6.13 -11.53 9.29
N GLY A 71 5.43 -12.22 8.39
CA GLY A 71 4.40 -13.20 8.76
C GLY A 71 4.95 -14.37 9.57
N PHE A 72 6.14 -14.89 9.24
CA PHE A 72 6.84 -15.92 10.01
C PHE A 72 7.26 -15.43 11.41
N GLU A 73 7.55 -14.14 11.52
CA GLU A 73 7.88 -13.50 12.78
C GLU A 73 6.64 -13.15 13.63
N VAL A 74 5.42 -13.23 13.09
CA VAL A 74 4.22 -12.85 13.86
C VAL A 74 3.67 -14.03 14.66
N ASP A 75 3.58 -13.87 15.98
CA ASP A 75 2.91 -14.85 16.85
C ASP A 75 1.39 -14.65 16.85
N VAL A 76 0.72 -15.40 15.98
CA VAL A 76 -0.75 -15.46 15.87
C VAL A 76 -1.46 -15.85 17.16
N ARG A 77 -0.80 -16.48 18.15
CA ARG A 77 -1.46 -16.84 19.41
C ARG A 77 -1.84 -15.60 20.24
N ARG A 78 -1.10 -14.49 20.06
CA ARG A 78 -1.43 -13.19 20.67
C ARG A 78 -2.60 -12.47 20.00
N PHE A 79 -3.00 -12.88 18.79
CA PHE A 79 -4.18 -12.31 18.10
C PHE A 79 -5.51 -12.70 18.77
N ARG A 80 -5.52 -13.75 19.61
CA ARG A 80 -6.75 -14.35 20.12
C ARG A 80 -7.46 -13.54 21.20
N THR A 81 -6.83 -12.52 21.78
CA THR A 81 -7.41 -11.75 22.89
C THR A 81 -7.79 -10.32 22.48
N ARG A 82 -9.11 -10.07 22.45
CA ARG A 82 -9.78 -8.76 22.66
C ARG A 82 -9.39 -7.59 21.72
N ILE A 83 -8.80 -7.84 20.56
CA ILE A 83 -8.49 -6.80 19.54
C ILE A 83 -9.66 -6.49 18.60
N GLY A 84 -10.63 -7.40 18.45
CA GLY A 84 -11.76 -7.27 17.52
C GLY A 84 -12.52 -5.93 17.60
N PRO A 85 -12.93 -5.45 18.79
CA PRO A 85 -13.62 -4.16 18.91
C PRO A 85 -12.76 -2.97 18.46
N LYS A 86 -11.44 -3.00 18.71
CA LYS A 86 -10.53 -1.92 18.30
C LYS A 86 -10.36 -1.88 16.78
N VAL A 87 -10.21 -3.06 16.17
CA VAL A 87 -10.13 -3.19 14.71
C VAL A 87 -11.43 -2.69 14.07
N MET A 88 -12.58 -3.12 14.58
CA MET A 88 -13.89 -2.67 14.10
C MET A 88 -14.06 -1.16 14.22
N MET A 89 -13.69 -0.56 15.37
CA MET A 89 -13.73 0.89 15.56
C MET A 89 -12.83 1.63 14.58
N SER A 90 -11.60 1.15 14.35
CA SER A 90 -10.69 1.77 13.37
C SER A 90 -11.24 1.71 11.95
N LEU A 91 -11.88 0.60 11.59
CA LEU A 91 -12.49 0.41 10.28
C LEU A 91 -13.71 1.32 10.10
N LEU A 92 -14.60 1.37 11.11
CA LEU A 92 -15.76 2.25 11.09
C LEU A 92 -15.36 3.73 10.96
N ILE A 93 -14.35 4.18 11.70
CA ILE A 93 -13.84 5.55 11.61
C ILE A 93 -13.29 5.81 10.20
N SER A 94 -12.49 4.90 9.65
CA SER A 94 -11.90 5.06 8.31
C SER A 94 -12.97 5.06 7.22
N MET A 95 -13.97 4.19 7.33
CA MET A 95 -15.11 4.11 6.41
C MET A 95 -15.96 5.38 6.48
N LEU A 96 -16.19 5.92 7.68
CA LEU A 96 -16.93 7.17 7.86
C LEU A 96 -16.18 8.37 7.27
N LEU A 97 -14.86 8.45 7.48
CA LEU A 97 -14.02 9.50 6.90
C LEU A 97 -13.98 9.42 5.36
N SER A 98 -13.84 8.21 4.83
CA SER A 98 -13.89 7.93 3.40
C SER A 98 -15.24 8.35 2.80
N ALA A 99 -16.36 7.95 3.42
CA ALA A 99 -17.71 8.32 2.98
C ALA A 99 -17.96 9.83 3.07
N ALA A 100 -17.52 10.48 4.14
CA ALA A 100 -17.63 11.94 4.29
C ALA A 100 -16.84 12.67 3.19
N THR A 101 -15.64 12.19 2.87
CA THR A 101 -14.83 12.77 1.78
C THR A 101 -15.48 12.55 0.42
N MET A 102 -16.05 11.36 0.19
CA MET A 102 -16.79 11.04 -1.03
C MET A 102 -17.98 11.99 -1.22
N VAL A 103 -18.84 12.16 -0.21
CA VAL A 103 -20.02 13.04 -0.28
C VAL A 103 -19.63 14.51 -0.49
N THR A 104 -18.59 14.98 0.21
CA THR A 104 -18.14 16.38 0.08
C THR A 104 -17.47 16.68 -1.26
N MET A 105 -16.77 15.70 -1.85
CA MET A 105 -16.16 15.83 -3.17
C MET A 105 -17.19 15.70 -4.29
N ASP A 106 -18.19 14.83 -4.13
CA ASP A 106 -19.30 14.69 -5.08
C ASP A 106 -20.01 16.03 -5.29
N ALA A 107 -20.25 16.76 -4.19
CA ALA A 107 -20.84 18.09 -4.21
C ALA A 107 -19.97 19.19 -4.88
N ARG A 108 -18.67 18.96 -5.12
CA ARG A 108 -17.74 19.99 -5.66
C ARG A 108 -17.15 19.66 -7.03
N ILE A 109 -16.88 18.39 -7.31
CA ILE A 109 -16.07 17.92 -8.45
C ILE A 109 -16.87 16.95 -9.33
N GLY A 110 -17.93 16.33 -8.80
CA GLY A 110 -18.76 15.38 -9.52
C GLY A 110 -18.04 14.03 -9.71
N GLN A 111 -17.51 13.78 -10.91
CA GLN A 111 -17.02 12.46 -11.32
C GLN A 111 -15.72 12.03 -10.60
N GLY A 112 -15.69 10.79 -10.13
CA GLY A 112 -14.50 10.17 -9.50
C GLY A 112 -14.49 10.20 -7.97
N SER A 113 -15.50 10.80 -7.32
CA SER A 113 -15.65 10.84 -5.86
C SER A 113 -15.60 9.45 -5.21
N LEU A 114 -16.21 8.44 -5.85
CA LEU A 114 -16.19 7.04 -5.42
C LEU A 114 -14.76 6.48 -5.34
N LEU A 115 -13.97 6.64 -6.41
CA LEU A 115 -12.60 6.12 -6.48
C LEU A 115 -11.69 6.81 -5.45
N VAL A 116 -11.87 8.11 -5.24
CA VAL A 116 -11.13 8.85 -4.20
C VAL A 116 -11.51 8.35 -2.80
N GLY A 117 -12.79 8.14 -2.52
CA GLY A 117 -13.24 7.56 -1.26
C GLY A 117 -12.63 6.18 -1.01
N ILE A 118 -12.67 5.30 -2.00
CA ILE A 118 -12.06 3.96 -1.92
C ILE A 118 -10.53 4.06 -1.72
N ALA A 119 -9.86 4.95 -2.44
CA ALA A 119 -8.43 5.17 -2.30
C ALA A 119 -8.04 5.63 -0.88
N LEU A 120 -8.89 6.43 -0.22
CA LEU A 120 -8.69 6.85 1.18
C LEU A 120 -8.96 5.72 2.19
N LEU A 121 -9.76 4.73 1.82
CA LEU A 121 -10.02 3.55 2.65
C LEU A 121 -8.87 2.53 2.57
N ALA A 122 -8.20 2.45 1.42
CA ALA A 122 -7.08 1.53 1.19
C ALA A 122 -5.90 1.84 2.12
N THR A 123 -5.38 0.82 2.81
CA THR A 123 -4.31 0.97 3.81
C THR A 123 -3.11 0.10 3.46
N SER A 124 -1.99 0.68 3.01
CA SER A 124 -0.86 -0.08 2.46
C SER A 124 -0.12 -0.95 3.49
N LEU A 125 -0.42 -2.26 3.51
CA LEU A 125 0.33 -3.24 4.31
C LEU A 125 1.79 -3.39 3.85
N GLY A 126 2.04 -3.19 2.55
CA GLY A 126 3.36 -3.36 1.94
C GLY A 126 4.44 -2.46 2.55
N VAL A 127 4.07 -1.32 3.14
CA VAL A 127 5.00 -0.41 3.81
C VAL A 127 4.98 -0.63 5.33
N VAL A 128 3.79 -0.78 5.90
CA VAL A 128 3.61 -0.86 7.35
C VAL A 128 4.31 -2.08 7.95
N VAL A 129 4.20 -3.24 7.31
CA VAL A 129 4.73 -4.51 7.85
C VAL A 129 6.27 -4.50 7.88
N PRO A 130 7.00 -4.18 6.79
CA PRO A 130 8.46 -4.08 6.84
C PRO A 130 8.96 -3.02 7.82
N VAL A 131 8.26 -1.90 7.95
CA VAL A 131 8.61 -0.83 8.91
C VAL A 131 8.50 -1.30 10.37
N LEU A 132 7.44 -2.03 10.72
CA LEU A 132 7.27 -2.59 12.06
C LEU A 132 8.29 -3.71 12.36
N ALA A 133 8.69 -4.47 11.34
CA ALA A 133 9.71 -5.50 11.45
C ALA A 133 11.10 -4.89 11.68
N ASP A 134 11.48 -3.89 10.89
CA ASP A 134 12.74 -3.15 11.04
C ASP A 134 12.86 -2.47 12.41
N ALA A 135 11.76 -1.91 12.92
CA ALA A 135 11.70 -1.32 14.26
C ALA A 135 11.60 -2.35 15.41
N ALA A 136 11.60 -3.66 15.13
CA ALA A 136 11.45 -4.74 16.11
C ALA A 136 10.19 -4.64 17.01
N VAL A 137 9.13 -4.01 16.50
CA VAL A 137 7.85 -3.81 17.22
C VAL A 137 6.70 -4.66 16.65
N ALA A 138 6.93 -5.42 15.57
CA ALA A 138 5.92 -6.24 14.91
C ALA A 138 5.21 -7.24 15.87
N ARG A 139 5.94 -7.81 16.84
CA ARG A 139 5.41 -8.76 17.85
C ARG A 139 4.78 -8.09 19.07
N GLN A 140 4.93 -6.77 19.21
CA GLN A 140 4.38 -6.02 20.34
C GLN A 140 2.88 -5.80 20.14
N PRO A 141 2.11 -5.54 21.22
CA PRO A 141 0.67 -5.29 21.12
C PRO A 141 0.33 -4.19 20.10
N VAL A 142 1.16 -3.15 19.99
CA VAL A 142 1.00 -2.09 19.00
C VAL A 142 1.16 -2.61 17.57
N GLY A 143 2.18 -3.41 17.28
CA GLY A 143 2.40 -3.99 15.96
C GLY A 143 1.28 -4.93 15.54
N VAL A 144 0.84 -5.82 16.45
CA VAL A 144 -0.28 -6.74 16.22
C VAL A 144 -1.58 -5.99 15.93
N ILE A 145 -1.90 -4.94 16.71
CA ILE A 145 -3.10 -4.13 16.48
C ILE A 145 -2.99 -3.39 15.14
N THR A 146 -1.86 -2.76 14.84
CA THR A 146 -1.67 -2.01 13.59
C THR A 146 -1.82 -2.91 12.36
N VAL A 147 -1.18 -4.09 12.35
CA VAL A 147 -1.30 -5.06 11.24
C VAL A 147 -2.74 -5.56 11.12
N SER A 148 -3.43 -5.83 12.24
CA SER A 148 -4.82 -6.25 12.22
C SER A 148 -5.75 -5.18 11.63
N CYS A 149 -5.60 -3.92 12.06
CA CYS A 149 -6.38 -2.81 11.52
C CYS A 149 -6.10 -2.58 10.04
N ALA A 150 -4.82 -2.58 9.63
CA ALA A 150 -4.43 -2.41 8.24
C ALA A 150 -4.97 -3.53 7.34
N SER A 151 -4.91 -4.79 7.79
CA SER A 151 -5.48 -5.92 7.05
C SER A 151 -7.00 -5.82 6.88
N ALA A 152 -7.72 -5.35 7.90
CA ALA A 152 -9.16 -5.11 7.79
C ALA A 152 -9.48 -3.98 6.81
N GLY A 153 -8.64 -2.93 6.78
CA GLY A 153 -8.73 -1.83 5.81
C GLY A 153 -8.53 -2.29 4.37
N GLU A 154 -7.52 -3.11 4.09
CA GLU A 154 -7.28 -3.67 2.75
C GLU A 154 -8.47 -4.51 2.25
N VAL A 155 -9.00 -5.42 3.09
CA VAL A 155 -10.18 -6.22 2.74
C VAL A 155 -11.40 -5.32 2.51
N ALA A 156 -11.63 -4.34 3.38
CA ALA A 156 -12.74 -3.42 3.23
C ALA A 156 -12.62 -2.55 1.97
N ALA A 157 -11.43 -2.10 1.61
CA ALA A 157 -11.18 -1.32 0.40
C ALA A 157 -11.44 -2.15 -0.87
N VAL A 158 -11.00 -3.42 -0.91
CA VAL A 158 -11.28 -4.32 -2.03
C VAL A 158 -12.78 -4.61 -2.16
N VAL A 159 -13.47 -4.85 -1.05
CA VAL A 159 -14.93 -5.04 -1.03
C VAL A 159 -15.65 -3.77 -1.49
N ALA A 160 -15.27 -2.60 -0.95
CA ALA A 160 -15.85 -1.32 -1.33
C ALA A 160 -15.60 -0.99 -2.82
N PHE A 161 -14.41 -1.29 -3.33
CA PHE A 161 -14.09 -1.16 -4.75
C PHE A 161 -14.99 -2.04 -5.61
N SER A 162 -15.09 -3.32 -5.26
CA SER A 162 -15.89 -4.29 -6.01
C SER A 162 -17.37 -3.91 -6.05
N LEU A 163 -17.93 -3.53 -4.90
CA LEU A 163 -19.34 -3.10 -4.80
C LEU A 163 -19.57 -1.72 -5.44
N GLY A 164 -18.65 -0.78 -5.26
CA GLY A 164 -18.75 0.56 -5.80
C GLY A 164 -18.70 0.60 -7.32
N VAL A 165 -17.83 -0.22 -7.93
CA VAL A 165 -17.77 -0.38 -9.38
C VAL A 165 -18.99 -1.16 -9.89
N ALA A 166 -19.39 -2.26 -9.23
CA ALA A 166 -20.57 -3.02 -9.65
C ALA A 166 -21.89 -2.23 -9.56
N GLY A 167 -22.00 -1.30 -8.60
CA GLY A 167 -23.17 -0.43 -8.44
C GLY A 167 -23.15 0.82 -9.32
N SER A 168 -22.04 1.11 -10.01
CA SER A 168 -22.00 2.23 -10.96
C SER A 168 -22.76 1.85 -12.23
N PRO A 169 -23.69 2.70 -12.72
CA PRO A 169 -24.46 2.38 -13.92
C PRO A 169 -23.52 2.27 -15.11
N THR A 170 -23.27 1.05 -15.57
CA THR A 170 -22.67 0.81 -16.87
C THR A 170 -23.71 1.21 -17.93
N PRO A 171 -23.32 1.95 -18.99
CA PRO A 171 -24.22 2.13 -20.12
C PRO A 171 -24.59 0.74 -20.67
N SER A 172 -25.88 0.42 -20.60
CA SER A 172 -26.44 -0.84 -21.09
C SER A 172 -26.17 -0.97 -22.59
N SER A 173 -25.72 -2.15 -23.00
CA SER A 173 -25.50 -2.53 -24.40
C SER A 173 -26.75 -2.42 -25.31
N ASP A 174 -27.91 -2.12 -24.75
CA ASP A 174 -29.16 -1.86 -25.47
C ASP A 174 -29.21 -0.47 -26.14
N ASP A 175 -28.44 0.52 -25.67
CA ASP A 175 -28.40 1.87 -26.25
C ASP A 175 -27.62 1.93 -27.58
N CYS A 176 -26.73 0.96 -27.83
CA CYS A 176 -25.95 0.89 -29.07
C CYS A 176 -26.77 0.36 -30.27
N SER A 177 -27.86 -0.38 -30.02
CA SER A 177 -28.74 -0.87 -31.10
C SER A 177 -29.69 0.21 -31.63
N PHE A 178 -30.02 1.25 -30.85
CA PHE A 178 -30.97 2.28 -31.28
C PHE A 178 -30.31 3.45 -32.03
N SER A 179 -29.01 3.71 -31.80
CA SER A 179 -28.31 4.84 -32.43
C SER A 179 -27.72 4.54 -33.82
N VAL A 180 -27.69 3.28 -34.27
CA VAL A 180 -27.13 2.88 -35.58
C VAL A 180 -28.19 2.87 -36.70
N CYS A 181 -29.46 3.12 -36.36
CA CYS A 181 -30.60 3.13 -37.30
C CYS A 181 -31.27 4.50 -37.50
N SER A 182 -30.57 5.62 -37.27
CA SER A 182 -31.06 6.97 -37.65
C SER A 182 -30.00 7.79 -38.36
#